data_AF-A0A9W7AAX8-F1
#
_entry.id   AF-A0A9W7AAX8-F1
#
_cell.length_a   1.000
_cell.length_b   1.000
_cell.length_c   1.000
_cell.angle_alpha   90.00
_cell.angle_beta   90.00
_cell.angle_gamma   90.00
#
_symmetry.space_group_name_H-M   'P 1'
#
loop_
_entity.id
_entity.type
_entity.pdbx_description
1 polymer ?
#
loop_
_entity_poly.entity_id
_entity_poly.type
_entity_poly.pdbx_seq_one_letter_code
_entity_poly.pdbx_strand_id
1 'polypeptide(L)'
;MEMMQKKSGGGMSSPPTIVSTPFTGRETCFEDPTIRQTLLTLQSDHEGLIRMGSGYGSFDPLGKLAYLDQMEKIEERWALLMTKLDLGKHVSGEFKDQTSAFLGGMNLSVREFFELLGASKGWLRERANEGRL
;
A
#
# COMPACT_ATOMS: atom_id res chain seq x y z
N MET A 1 27.49 -29.53 -32.19
CA MET A 1 26.25 -28.95 -32.71
C MET A 1 25.23 -28.99 -31.61
N GLU A 2 24.89 -27.80 -31.16
CA GLU A 2 24.07 -27.45 -30.02
C GLU A 2 22.59 -27.60 -30.38
N MET A 3 21.82 -28.31 -29.57
CA MET A 3 20.36 -28.12 -29.53
C MET A 3 20.00 -27.74 -28.10
N MET A 4 20.10 -26.44 -27.85
CA MET A 4 19.49 -25.79 -26.69
C MET A 4 18.00 -26.11 -26.67
N GLN A 5 17.57 -26.87 -25.66
CA GLN A 5 16.18 -26.89 -25.24
C GLN A 5 15.83 -25.47 -24.77
N LYS A 6 15.04 -24.80 -25.61
CA LYS A 6 14.38 -23.53 -25.33
C LYS A 6 13.41 -23.75 -24.15
N LYS A 7 13.85 -23.44 -22.93
CA LYS A 7 12.96 -23.26 -21.77
C LYS A 7 11.96 -22.17 -22.14
N SER A 8 10.75 -22.60 -22.49
CA SER A 8 9.62 -21.73 -22.73
C SER A 8 9.31 -20.97 -21.44
N GLY A 9 9.04 -19.67 -21.59
CA GLY A 9 9.03 -18.69 -20.50
C GLY A 9 8.13 -19.08 -19.33
N GLY A 10 8.67 -18.91 -18.12
CA GLY A 10 7.83 -18.71 -16.94
C GLY A 10 7.08 -17.40 -17.15
N GLY A 11 5.78 -17.49 -17.42
CA GLY A 11 4.91 -16.32 -17.34
C GLY A 11 5.07 -15.71 -15.96
N MET A 12 5.20 -14.39 -15.89
CA MET A 12 4.99 -13.67 -14.63
C MET A 12 3.55 -13.95 -14.21
N SER A 13 3.36 -14.94 -13.34
CA SER A 13 2.08 -15.18 -12.68
C SER A 13 1.71 -13.90 -11.95
N SER A 14 0.50 -13.38 -12.18
CA SER A 14 -0.01 -12.24 -11.43
C SER A 14 0.11 -12.51 -9.92
N PRO A 15 0.50 -11.51 -9.11
CA PRO A 15 0.55 -11.68 -7.67
C PRO A 15 -0.78 -12.21 -7.12
N PRO A 16 -0.77 -13.15 -6.17
CA PRO A 16 -2.00 -13.70 -5.58
C PRO A 16 -2.80 -12.60 -4.87
N THR A 17 -4.11 -12.57 -5.06
CA THR A 17 -4.98 -11.54 -4.45
C THR A 17 -5.08 -11.71 -2.93
N ILE A 18 -5.02 -10.61 -2.19
CA ILE A 18 -5.30 -10.57 -0.74
C ILE A 18 -6.82 -10.45 -0.57
N VAL A 19 -7.44 -11.42 0.12
CA VAL A 19 -8.90 -11.46 0.38
C VAL A 19 -9.25 -11.42 1.86
N SER A 20 -8.25 -11.65 2.71
CA SER A 20 -8.38 -11.58 4.16
C SER A 20 -8.47 -10.13 4.66
N THR A 21 -9.07 -9.93 5.84
CA THR A 21 -9.06 -8.64 6.53
C THR A 21 -7.87 -8.56 7.50
N PRO A 22 -7.22 -7.39 7.63
CA PRO A 22 -6.09 -7.22 8.55
C PRO A 22 -6.51 -7.36 10.02
N PHE A 23 -7.76 -7.02 10.33
CA PHE A 23 -8.34 -7.08 11.68
C PHE A 23 -9.70 -7.77 11.66
N THR A 24 -10.06 -8.39 12.77
CA THR A 24 -11.35 -9.09 12.98
C THR A 24 -12.45 -8.16 13.50
N GLY A 25 -12.09 -6.99 14.00
CA GLY A 25 -12.99 -6.03 14.65
C GLY A 25 -13.34 -6.38 16.10
N ARG A 26 -12.75 -7.44 16.65
CA ARG A 26 -12.94 -7.93 18.02
C ARG A 26 -11.75 -7.64 18.93
N GLU A 27 -10.72 -7.02 18.41
CA GLU A 27 -9.53 -6.62 19.16
C GLU A 27 -9.91 -5.59 20.23
N THR A 28 -9.32 -5.69 21.43
CA THR A 28 -9.67 -4.86 22.60
C THR A 28 -9.48 -3.37 22.34
N CYS A 29 -8.54 -2.99 21.46
CA CYS A 29 -8.35 -1.61 21.04
C CYS A 29 -9.57 -1.00 20.32
N PHE A 30 -10.50 -1.82 19.81
CA PHE A 30 -11.72 -1.38 19.12
C PHE A 30 -12.96 -1.33 20.02
N GLU A 31 -12.81 -1.59 21.32
CA GLU A 31 -13.86 -1.35 22.33
C GLU A 31 -14.00 0.15 22.63
N ASP A 32 -12.92 0.93 22.48
CA ASP A 32 -12.98 2.39 22.60
C ASP A 32 -13.71 3.00 21.39
N PRO A 33 -14.83 3.71 21.59
CA PRO A 33 -15.64 4.26 20.49
C PRO A 33 -14.90 5.37 19.72
N THR A 34 -14.00 6.11 20.36
CA THR A 34 -13.16 7.14 19.72
C THR A 34 -12.13 6.48 18.81
N ILE A 35 -11.50 5.40 19.26
CA ILE A 35 -10.56 4.62 18.45
C ILE A 35 -11.28 3.96 17.27
N ARG A 36 -12.44 3.36 17.51
CA ARG A 36 -13.28 2.77 16.45
C ARG A 36 -13.65 3.82 15.41
N GLN A 37 -14.11 5.00 15.83
CA GLN A 37 -14.44 6.08 14.91
C GLN A 37 -13.22 6.56 14.13
N THR A 38 -12.06 6.67 14.78
CA THR A 38 -10.79 7.04 14.13
C THR A 38 -10.41 6.04 13.04
N LEU A 39 -10.52 4.74 13.33
CA LEU A 39 -10.25 3.68 12.35
C LEU A 39 -11.21 3.77 11.16
N LEU A 40 -12.52 3.90 11.39
CA LEU A 40 -13.53 3.97 10.34
C LEU A 40 -13.30 5.17 9.41
N THR A 41 -13.02 6.34 9.99
CA THR A 41 -12.68 7.54 9.22
C THR A 41 -11.42 7.31 8.40
N LEU A 42 -10.37 6.74 9.00
CA LEU A 42 -9.11 6.48 8.30
C LEU A 42 -9.27 5.46 7.16
N GLN A 43 -10.08 4.42 7.34
CA GLN A 43 -10.43 3.47 6.29
C GLN A 43 -11.17 4.16 5.14
N SER A 44 -12.19 4.96 5.44
CA SER A 44 -12.94 5.73 4.44
C SER A 44 -12.04 6.69 3.65
N ASP A 45 -11.16 7.42 4.34
CA ASP A 45 -10.21 8.35 3.71
C ASP A 45 -9.23 7.60 2.80
N HIS A 46 -8.72 6.45 3.25
CA HIS A 46 -7.81 5.62 2.45
C HIS A 46 -8.51 5.05 1.21
N GLU A 47 -9.74 4.55 1.32
CA GLU A 47 -10.52 4.14 0.14
C GLU A 47 -10.77 5.31 -0.82
N GLY A 48 -11.04 6.50 -0.27
CA GLY A 48 -11.17 7.73 -1.06
C GLY A 48 -9.90 8.05 -1.84
N LEU A 49 -8.74 7.91 -1.20
CA LEU A 49 -7.44 8.07 -1.84
C LEU A 49 -7.23 7.05 -2.97
N ILE A 50 -7.55 5.76 -2.75
CA ILE A 50 -7.43 4.73 -3.79
C ILE A 50 -8.31 5.07 -5.00
N ARG A 51 -9.56 5.48 -4.76
CA ARG A 51 -10.48 5.91 -5.83
C ARG A 51 -9.92 7.10 -6.59
N MET A 52 -9.40 8.12 -5.89
CA MET A 52 -8.76 9.28 -6.51
C MET A 52 -7.52 8.89 -7.34
N GLY A 53 -6.70 7.99 -6.81
CA GLY A 53 -5.47 7.52 -7.45
C GLY A 53 -5.69 6.79 -8.78
N SER A 54 -6.89 6.22 -9.00
CA SER A 54 -7.24 5.63 -10.30
C SER A 54 -7.16 6.62 -11.47
N GLY A 55 -7.30 7.93 -11.20
CA GLY A 55 -7.18 9.02 -12.18
C GLY A 55 -5.79 9.66 -12.26
N TYR A 56 -4.80 9.18 -11.47
CA TYR A 56 -3.50 9.87 -11.29
C TYR A 56 -2.78 10.18 -12.60
N GLY A 57 -2.87 9.29 -13.60
CA GLY A 57 -2.25 9.49 -14.91
C GLY A 57 -2.77 10.70 -15.68
N SER A 58 -3.99 11.17 -15.39
CA SER A 58 -4.64 12.31 -16.04
C SER A 58 -4.54 13.61 -15.25
N PHE A 59 -3.92 13.60 -14.07
CA PHE A 59 -3.75 14.80 -13.27
C PHE A 59 -2.73 15.75 -13.90
N ASP A 60 -2.98 17.05 -13.80
CA ASP A 60 -1.95 18.05 -14.06
C ASP A 60 -0.85 18.00 -12.97
N PRO A 61 0.29 18.69 -13.14
CA PRO A 61 1.37 18.66 -12.15
C PRO A 61 0.95 19.06 -10.74
N LEU A 62 0.04 20.04 -10.58
CA LEU A 62 -0.45 20.45 -9.26
C LEU A 62 -1.36 19.37 -8.65
N GLY A 63 -2.21 18.73 -9.46
CA GLY A 63 -3.04 17.60 -9.05
C GLY A 63 -2.22 16.39 -8.62
N LYS A 64 -1.12 16.11 -9.31
CA LYS A 64 -0.17 15.04 -8.93
C LYS A 64 0.49 15.33 -7.58
N LEU A 65 0.96 16.56 -7.36
CA LEU A 65 1.51 16.98 -6.07
C LEU A 65 0.48 16.88 -4.95
N ALA A 66 -0.73 17.40 -5.17
CA ALA A 66 -1.82 17.34 -4.20
C ALA A 66 -2.18 15.89 -3.85
N TYR A 67 -2.19 14.98 -4.82
CA TYR A 67 -2.40 13.55 -4.58
C TYR A 67 -1.30 12.95 -3.68
N LEU A 68 -0.03 13.24 -3.97
CA LEU A 68 1.09 12.77 -3.16
C LEU A 68 1.02 13.31 -1.73
N ASP A 69 0.64 14.57 -1.54
CA ASP A 69 0.43 15.17 -0.23
C ASP A 69 -0.69 14.47 0.56
N GLN A 70 -1.80 14.12 -0.10
CA GLN A 70 -2.89 13.38 0.55
C GLN A 70 -2.47 11.95 0.91
N MET A 71 -1.70 11.29 0.05
CA MET A 71 -1.18 9.96 0.32
C MET A 71 -0.28 9.96 1.56
N GLU A 72 0.65 10.89 1.67
CA GLU A 72 1.54 11.02 2.83
C GLU A 72 0.78 11.30 4.13
N LYS A 73 -0.25 12.15 4.10
CA LYS A 73 -1.10 12.42 5.27
C LYS A 73 -1.84 11.17 5.76
N ILE A 74 -2.35 10.35 4.83
CA ILE A 74 -3.05 9.11 5.18
C ILE A 74 -2.05 8.08 5.72
N GLU A 75 -0.88 7.95 5.11
CA GLU A 75 0.19 7.08 5.61
C GLU A 75 0.63 7.48 7.03
N GLU A 76 0.82 8.76 7.31
CA GLU A 76 1.18 9.27 8.64
C GLU A 76 0.12 8.91 9.68
N ARG A 77 -1.17 9.08 9.34
CA ARG A 77 -2.28 8.70 10.23
C ARG A 77 -2.32 7.20 10.50
N TRP A 78 -2.04 6.36 9.49
CA TRP A 78 -1.89 4.92 9.68
C TRP A 78 -0.71 4.59 10.59
N ALA A 79 0.45 5.19 10.38
CA ALA A 79 1.63 4.98 11.21
C ALA A 79 1.35 5.33 12.67
N LEU A 80 0.78 6.51 12.93
CA LEU A 80 0.42 6.95 14.28
C LEU A 80 -0.57 5.99 14.96
N LEU A 81 -1.62 5.54 14.25
CA LEU A 81 -2.60 4.62 14.80
C LEU A 81 -1.98 3.25 15.11
N MET A 82 -1.17 2.73 14.18
CA MET A 82 -0.48 1.44 14.33
C MET A 82 0.50 1.45 15.50
N THR A 83 1.26 2.54 15.68
CA THR A 83 2.19 2.71 16.80
C THR A 83 1.44 2.88 18.12
N LYS A 84 0.42 3.73 18.18
CA LYS A 84 -0.29 4.05 19.44
C LYS A 84 -1.02 2.84 20.03
N LEU A 85 -1.57 1.99 19.17
CA LEU A 85 -2.38 0.84 19.55
C LEU A 85 -1.64 -0.49 19.43
N ASP A 86 -0.36 -0.45 19.03
CA ASP A 86 0.47 -1.64 18.81
C ASP A 86 -0.21 -2.67 17.89
N LEU A 87 -0.95 -2.17 16.89
CA LEU A 87 -1.83 -2.98 16.04
C LEU A 87 -1.09 -4.07 15.27
N GLY A 88 0.21 -3.91 15.03
CA GLY A 88 1.04 -4.91 14.37
C GLY A 88 1.01 -6.30 15.05
N LYS A 89 0.79 -6.33 16.38
CA LYS A 89 0.61 -7.58 17.14
C LYS A 89 -0.75 -8.24 16.92
N HIS A 90 -1.74 -7.44 16.55
CA HIS A 90 -3.12 -7.87 16.37
C HIS A 90 -3.49 -8.16 14.91
N VAL A 91 -2.63 -7.81 13.96
CA VAL A 91 -2.85 -8.15 12.54
C VAL A 91 -2.95 -9.67 12.37
N SER A 92 -4.01 -10.11 11.68
CA SER A 92 -4.31 -11.53 11.47
C SER A 92 -3.16 -12.26 10.75
N GLY A 93 -2.90 -13.51 11.15
CA GLY A 93 -1.84 -14.32 10.56
C GLY A 93 -2.08 -14.57 9.06
N GLU A 94 -3.33 -14.87 8.69
CA GLU A 94 -3.74 -15.08 7.30
C GLU A 94 -3.45 -13.85 6.43
N PHE A 95 -3.72 -12.63 6.94
CA PHE A 95 -3.41 -11.41 6.21
C PHE A 95 -1.91 -11.19 6.04
N LYS A 96 -1.10 -11.50 7.05
CA LYS A 96 0.37 -11.45 6.96
C LYS A 96 0.88 -12.40 5.88
N ASP A 97 0.37 -13.63 5.86
CA ASP A 97 0.79 -14.66 4.91
C ASP A 97 0.38 -14.30 3.47
N GLN A 98 -0.86 -13.86 3.27
CA GLN A 98 -1.33 -13.40 1.95
C GLN A 98 -0.55 -12.18 1.46
N THR A 99 -0.24 -11.22 2.34
CA THR A 99 0.58 -10.05 2.00
C THR A 99 2.00 -10.46 1.61
N SER A 100 2.60 -11.36 2.39
CA SER A 100 3.94 -11.89 2.10
C SER A 100 3.98 -12.62 0.76
N ALA A 101 2.98 -13.44 0.46
CA ALA A 101 2.86 -14.15 -0.82
C ALA A 101 2.62 -13.18 -2.00
N PHE A 102 1.78 -12.16 -1.81
CA PHE A 102 1.53 -11.12 -2.82
C PHE A 102 2.83 -10.37 -3.17
N LEU A 103 3.57 -9.90 -2.16
CA LEU A 103 4.85 -9.22 -2.36
C LEU A 103 5.92 -10.16 -2.93
N GLY A 104 5.95 -11.42 -2.47
CA GLY A 104 6.83 -12.46 -3.01
C GLY A 104 6.58 -12.74 -4.49
N GLY A 105 5.33 -12.66 -4.95
CA GLY A 105 4.98 -12.72 -6.38
C GLY A 105 5.58 -11.59 -7.22
N MET A 106 5.92 -10.45 -6.59
CA MET A 106 6.63 -9.33 -7.20
C MET A 106 8.14 -9.34 -6.90
N ASN A 107 8.64 -10.40 -6.22
CA ASN A 107 10.01 -10.51 -5.76
C ASN A 107 10.43 -9.35 -4.84
N LEU A 108 9.51 -8.91 -3.97
CA LEU A 108 9.71 -7.87 -2.97
C LEU A 108 9.46 -8.43 -1.57
N SER A 109 10.26 -8.00 -0.60
CA SER A 109 9.91 -8.06 0.81
C SER A 109 9.07 -6.85 1.22
N VAL A 110 8.44 -6.92 2.40
CA VAL A 110 7.71 -5.79 2.99
C VAL A 110 8.61 -4.55 3.12
N ARG A 111 9.86 -4.73 3.56
CA ARG A 111 10.82 -3.64 3.68
C ARG A 111 11.11 -2.99 2.33
N GLU A 112 11.45 -3.81 1.34
CA GLU A 112 11.77 -3.34 -0.02
C GLU A 112 10.58 -2.66 -0.68
N PHE A 113 9.35 -3.13 -0.43
CA PHE A 113 8.13 -2.47 -0.89
C PHE A 113 8.03 -1.03 -0.35
N PHE A 114 8.22 -0.83 0.96
CA PHE A 114 8.17 0.51 1.55
C PHE A 114 9.32 1.41 1.08
N GLU A 115 10.53 0.86 0.91
CA GLU A 115 11.67 1.57 0.33
C GLU A 115 11.37 2.02 -1.11
N LEU A 116 10.84 1.12 -1.94
CA LEU A 116 10.44 1.39 -3.32
C LEU A 116 9.33 2.46 -3.38
N LEU A 117 8.33 2.36 -2.51
CA LEU A 117 7.24 3.34 -2.43
C LEU A 117 7.76 4.73 -2.07
N GLY A 118 8.66 4.81 -1.08
CA GLY A 118 9.32 6.06 -0.68
C GLY A 118 10.12 6.68 -1.81
N ALA A 119 10.96 5.89 -2.49
CA ALA A 119 11.75 6.35 -3.64
C ALA A 119 10.85 6.82 -4.80
N SER A 120 9.80 6.07 -5.10
CA SER A 120 8.84 6.38 -6.17
C SER A 120 8.12 7.72 -5.92
N LYS A 121 7.66 7.96 -4.68
CA LYS A 121 7.08 9.24 -4.28
C LYS A 121 8.05 10.41 -4.47
N GLY A 122 9.29 10.25 -4.01
CA GLY A 122 10.32 11.28 -4.14
C GLY A 122 10.56 11.67 -5.60
N TRP A 123 10.73 10.66 -6.45
CA TRP A 123 10.91 10.86 -7.89
C TRP A 123 9.70 11.53 -8.55
N LEU A 124 8.47 11.12 -8.20
CA LEU A 124 7.26 11.74 -8.73
C LEU A 124 7.13 13.20 -8.32
N ARG A 125 7.44 13.53 -7.06
CA ARG A 125 7.38 14.91 -6.56
C ARG A 125 8.41 15.81 -7.27
N GLU A 126 9.64 15.33 -7.45
CA GLU A 126 10.68 16.05 -8.18
C GLU A 126 10.22 16.40 -9.59
N ARG A 127 9.72 15.42 -10.35
CA ARG A 127 9.28 15.66 -11.72
C ARG A 127 8.03 16.53 -11.84
N ALA A 128 7.12 16.46 -10.87
CA ALA A 128 5.95 17.31 -10.86
C ALA A 128 6.34 18.78 -10.61
N ASN A 129 7.30 19.02 -9.71
CA ASN A 129 7.87 20.35 -9.48
C ASN A 129 8.62 20.90 -10.71
N GLU A 130 9.27 20.03 -11.49
CA GLU A 130 9.93 20.41 -12.75
C GLU A 130 8.94 20.62 -13.92
N GLY A 131 7.65 20.33 -13.75
CA GLY A 131 6.67 20.35 -14.84
C GLY A 131 6.91 19.27 -15.91
N ARG A 132 7.60 18.18 -15.56
CA ARG A 132 7.98 17.09 -16.47
C ARG A 132 7.14 15.82 -16.30
N LEU A 133 5.95 15.96 -15.73
CA LEU A 133 4.95 14.91 -15.51
C LEU A 133 3.62 15.26 -16.16
#